data_AF-A0A813FBL8-F1
#
_entry.id   AF-A0A813FBL8-F1
#
_cell.length_a   1.000
_cell.length_b   1.000
_cell.length_c   1.000
_cell.angle_alpha   90.00
_cell.angle_beta   90.00
_cell.angle_gamma   90.00
#
_symmetry.space_group_name_H-M   'P 1'
#
loop_
_entity.id
_entity.type
_entity.pdbx_description
1 polymer ?
#
loop_
_entity_poly.entity_id
_entity_poly.type
_entity_poly.pdbx_seq_one_letter_code
_entity_poly.pdbx_strand_id
1 'polypeptide(L)'
;MLPMEMSTTTITTTPTTTPTTTTTTTTTALLPSTLRATHFWDCNGGSCDAAVLDPWDVSRYSYAAQYAPTAPSDHGGALYGEKLWLTGAASDALSAMLGNNDSCCGSDDVGGCGQCLLVSNPSAVNSDWTAVVMKKNRCPPHSHGCQLPNLHLDIAVPGYDNLQYSTANVCGNPARLQTFVTKLESSICGSWYFKGVSTAVACSCADMPDASAEQLTLRRGCELFTAWGWRSGDPVLEFRPVPCPAAFRALISGAFNASGAVMISRPPVPDPIPGPIPGPVPAVFLPIWALWLMIVGVCLLLATAGAAVFVFRRRLFRPMPPLN
;
A
#
# COMPACT_ATOMS: atom_id res chain seq x y z
N MET A 1 36.94 -91.25 -32.85
CA MET A 1 37.88 -90.74 -31.84
C MET A 1 37.34 -89.43 -31.30
N LEU A 2 37.22 -89.34 -29.98
CA LEU A 2 36.89 -88.15 -29.18
C LEU A 2 37.96 -87.02 -29.35
N PRO A 3 37.69 -85.79 -28.86
CA PRO A 3 38.06 -84.50 -29.47
C PRO A 3 39.25 -83.80 -28.80
N MET A 4 39.67 -82.65 -29.36
CA MET A 4 40.22 -81.53 -28.57
C MET A 4 39.70 -80.20 -29.12
N GLU A 5 39.33 -79.34 -28.18
CA GLU A 5 38.83 -77.96 -28.27
C GLU A 5 39.96 -76.94 -28.54
N MET A 6 39.58 -75.71 -28.93
CA MET A 6 39.84 -74.44 -28.21
C MET A 6 39.36 -73.28 -29.11
N SER A 7 38.25 -72.61 -28.76
CA SER A 7 38.12 -71.46 -27.84
C SER A 7 38.17 -70.12 -28.58
N THR A 8 37.01 -69.51 -28.76
CA THR A 8 36.87 -68.11 -29.17
C THR A 8 35.87 -67.41 -28.25
N THR A 9 36.39 -66.50 -27.44
CA THR A 9 35.69 -65.75 -26.39
C THR A 9 34.73 -64.74 -27.03
N THR A 10 33.44 -64.84 -26.68
CA THR A 10 32.43 -63.83 -27.04
C THR A 10 32.16 -62.95 -25.81
N ILE A 11 32.46 -61.67 -25.91
CA ILE A 11 32.25 -60.67 -24.85
C ILE A 11 30.75 -60.33 -24.80
N THR A 12 30.13 -60.64 -23.65
CA THR A 12 28.73 -60.31 -23.34
C THR A 12 28.68 -58.92 -22.69
N THR A 13 27.86 -58.02 -23.24
CA THR A 13 27.62 -56.68 -22.72
C THR A 13 26.65 -56.73 -21.54
N THR A 14 27.14 -56.42 -20.33
CA THR A 14 26.31 -56.20 -19.13
C THR A 14 25.90 -54.74 -19.06
N PRO A 15 24.63 -54.40 -18.73
CA PRO A 15 24.21 -53.01 -18.53
C PRO A 15 24.80 -52.45 -17.23
N THR A 16 25.59 -51.39 -17.34
CA THR A 16 26.13 -50.62 -16.22
C THR A 16 25.00 -49.84 -15.55
N THR A 17 24.59 -50.28 -14.37
CA THR A 17 23.78 -49.49 -13.43
C THR A 17 24.63 -48.34 -12.88
N THR A 18 24.39 -47.13 -13.38
CA THR A 18 24.91 -45.89 -12.79
C THR A 18 24.29 -45.70 -11.40
N PRO A 19 25.08 -45.46 -10.33
CA PRO A 19 24.52 -45.08 -9.06
C PRO A 19 23.94 -43.67 -9.18
N THR A 20 22.61 -43.57 -9.09
CA THR A 20 21.91 -42.31 -8.89
C THR A 20 22.26 -41.79 -7.50
N THR A 21 23.21 -40.85 -7.42
CA THR A 21 23.42 -40.01 -6.25
C THR A 21 22.16 -39.18 -6.06
N THR A 22 21.22 -39.72 -5.29
CA THR A 22 20.07 -38.97 -4.79
C THR A 22 20.62 -38.06 -3.72
N THR A 23 20.97 -36.84 -4.12
CA THR A 23 21.24 -35.76 -3.18
C THR A 23 19.90 -35.43 -2.53
N THR A 24 19.61 -36.10 -1.42
CA THR A 24 18.56 -35.71 -0.50
C THR A 24 19.00 -34.36 0.08
N THR A 25 18.60 -33.28 -0.56
CA THR A 25 18.62 -31.94 0.04
C THR A 25 17.61 -31.99 1.17
N THR A 26 18.10 -32.39 2.36
CA THR A 26 17.45 -32.10 3.62
C THR A 26 17.30 -30.58 3.66
N THR A 27 16.12 -30.08 3.30
CA THR A 27 15.74 -28.69 3.55
C THR A 27 15.68 -28.56 5.07
N THR A 28 16.81 -28.26 5.69
CA THR A 28 16.83 -27.63 7.00
C THR A 28 15.96 -26.40 6.84
N ALA A 29 14.75 -26.44 7.41
CA ALA A 29 13.90 -25.28 7.52
C ALA A 29 14.74 -24.22 8.25
N LEU A 30 15.29 -23.27 7.50
CA LEU A 30 15.97 -22.12 8.05
C LEU A 30 14.97 -21.47 9.01
N LEU A 31 15.36 -21.34 10.29
CA LEU A 31 14.57 -20.58 11.24
C LEU A 31 14.27 -19.20 10.63
N PRO A 32 13.03 -18.70 10.74
CA PRO A 32 12.70 -17.37 10.23
C PRO A 32 13.64 -16.35 10.88
N SER A 33 14.27 -15.52 10.05
CA SER A 33 15.04 -14.37 10.54
C SER A 33 14.06 -13.30 11.01
N THR A 34 14.50 -12.39 11.89
CA THR A 34 13.66 -11.30 12.37
C THR A 34 14.23 -9.94 11.97
N LEU A 35 13.34 -8.99 11.71
CA LEU A 35 13.67 -7.59 11.41
C LEU A 35 12.69 -6.66 12.11
N ARG A 36 13.07 -5.40 12.30
CA ARG A 36 12.11 -4.35 12.71
C ARG A 36 11.42 -3.80 11.49
N ALA A 37 10.15 -3.48 11.61
CA ALA A 37 9.42 -2.84 10.52
C ALA A 37 8.71 -1.57 10.98
N THR A 38 8.50 -0.65 10.05
CA THR A 38 7.65 0.54 10.22
C THR A 38 6.81 0.72 8.96
N HIS A 39 6.17 1.87 8.80
CA HIS A 39 5.33 2.19 7.65
C HIS A 39 5.53 3.65 7.19
N PHE A 40 5.39 3.88 5.89
CA PHE A 40 5.50 5.20 5.28
C PHE A 40 4.57 5.37 4.07
N TRP A 41 4.29 6.62 3.72
CA TRP A 41 3.77 6.98 2.39
C TRP A 41 4.00 8.47 2.13
N ASP A 42 5.20 8.80 1.69
CA ASP A 42 5.67 10.18 1.53
C ASP A 42 5.44 10.71 0.09
N CYS A 43 4.87 9.88 -0.79
CA CYS A 43 4.66 10.09 -2.22
C CYS A 43 5.94 10.34 -3.04
N ASN A 44 7.12 10.32 -2.42
CA ASN A 44 8.37 10.51 -3.13
C ASN A 44 8.76 9.20 -3.82
N GLY A 45 9.43 9.30 -4.98
CA GLY A 45 9.83 8.14 -5.75
C GLY A 45 10.77 7.23 -4.95
N GLY A 46 10.66 5.93 -5.18
CA GLY A 46 11.55 4.97 -4.54
C GLY A 46 12.93 4.99 -5.20
N SER A 47 14.00 4.77 -4.44
CA SER A 47 15.38 4.71 -4.96
C SER A 47 15.53 3.82 -6.18
N CYS A 48 14.77 2.73 -6.25
CA CYS A 48 14.78 1.80 -7.37
C CYS A 48 14.21 2.41 -8.67
N ASP A 49 13.38 3.45 -8.59
CA ASP A 49 12.81 4.14 -9.75
C ASP A 49 13.73 5.24 -10.29
N ALA A 50 14.74 5.68 -9.53
CA ALA A 50 15.54 6.86 -9.86
C ALA A 50 16.30 6.69 -11.19
N ALA A 51 16.87 5.51 -11.44
CA ALA A 51 17.56 5.19 -12.67
C ALA A 51 16.63 4.86 -13.85
N VAL A 52 15.33 4.64 -13.58
CA VAL A 52 14.32 4.37 -14.61
C VAL A 52 13.84 5.67 -15.25
N LEU A 53 13.77 6.75 -14.47
CA LEU A 53 13.31 8.06 -14.92
C LEU A 53 14.31 8.70 -15.89
N ASP A 54 13.85 8.98 -17.12
CA ASP A 54 14.71 9.53 -18.17
C ASP A 54 13.93 10.45 -19.13
N PRO A 55 14.33 11.73 -19.30
CA PRO A 55 15.37 12.42 -18.54
C PRO A 55 14.95 12.59 -17.07
N TRP A 56 15.93 12.80 -16.18
CA TRP A 56 15.64 13.13 -14.78
C TRP A 56 14.76 14.38 -14.68
N ASP A 57 13.62 14.24 -14.02
CA ASP A 57 12.68 15.31 -13.74
C ASP A 57 12.01 15.06 -12.39
N VAL A 58 12.40 15.84 -11.40
CA VAL A 58 11.90 15.68 -10.04
C VAL A 58 10.38 15.80 -9.97
N SER A 59 9.69 16.48 -10.88
CA SER A 59 8.23 16.56 -10.85
C SER A 59 7.56 15.21 -11.12
N ARG A 60 8.20 14.31 -11.87
CA ARG A 60 7.70 12.98 -12.28
C ARG A 60 8.16 11.85 -11.36
N TYR A 61 9.07 12.13 -10.43
CA TYR A 61 9.68 11.14 -9.54
C TYR A 61 8.79 10.78 -8.33
N SER A 62 7.52 10.39 -8.53
CA SER A 62 6.56 10.11 -7.44
C SER A 62 6.31 8.61 -7.27
N TYR A 63 6.05 8.17 -6.03
CA TYR A 63 5.73 6.77 -5.75
C TYR A 63 4.45 6.36 -6.49
N ALA A 64 4.49 5.26 -7.25
CA ALA A 64 3.35 4.83 -8.07
C ALA A 64 2.19 4.31 -7.21
N ALA A 65 0.95 4.61 -7.61
CA ALA A 65 -0.23 4.17 -6.84
C ALA A 65 -0.36 2.64 -6.76
N GLN A 66 0.09 1.94 -7.80
CA GLN A 66 0.12 0.48 -7.90
C GLN A 66 1.10 -0.16 -6.90
N TYR A 67 1.96 0.62 -6.25
CA TYR A 67 2.85 0.14 -5.17
C TYR A 67 2.12 0.03 -3.81
N ALA A 68 0.89 0.56 -3.71
CA ALA A 68 0.08 0.38 -2.51
C ALA A 68 -0.22 -1.11 -2.25
N PRO A 69 -0.52 -1.49 -0.99
CA PRO A 69 -0.91 -2.85 -0.66
C PRO A 69 -2.02 -3.38 -1.57
N THR A 70 -1.86 -4.59 -2.09
CA THR A 70 -2.87 -5.24 -2.94
C THR A 70 -3.09 -6.68 -2.51
N ALA A 71 -4.32 -7.16 -2.70
CA ALA A 71 -4.65 -8.56 -2.44
C ALA A 71 -4.18 -9.42 -3.62
N PRO A 72 -3.45 -10.54 -3.39
CA PRO A 72 -3.03 -11.45 -4.47
C PRO A 72 -4.21 -12.02 -5.27
N SER A 73 -5.39 -12.16 -4.65
CA SER A 73 -6.62 -12.63 -5.30
C SER A 73 -7.03 -11.79 -6.50
N ASP A 74 -6.65 -10.51 -6.52
CA ASP A 74 -6.98 -9.59 -7.61
C ASP A 74 -6.04 -9.78 -8.82
N HIS A 75 -5.01 -10.60 -8.67
CA HIS A 75 -3.90 -10.77 -9.62
C HIS A 75 -3.56 -12.24 -9.90
N GLY A 76 -4.55 -13.14 -9.79
CA GLY A 76 -4.40 -14.56 -10.08
C GLY A 76 -4.04 -15.44 -8.87
N GLY A 77 -3.94 -14.87 -7.68
CA GLY A 77 -3.80 -15.60 -6.42
C GLY A 77 -2.42 -15.53 -5.79
N ALA A 78 -2.34 -16.02 -4.55
CA ALA A 78 -1.14 -16.05 -3.74
C ALA A 78 -0.21 -17.20 -4.14
N LEU A 79 1.11 -16.97 -4.15
CA LEU A 79 2.10 -18.00 -4.44
C LEU A 79 2.50 -18.82 -3.20
N TYR A 80 2.52 -18.17 -2.04
CA TYR A 80 2.92 -18.73 -0.74
C TYR A 80 1.77 -18.78 0.27
N GLY A 81 0.54 -18.46 -0.16
CA GLY A 81 -0.64 -18.34 0.71
C GLY A 81 -0.76 -16.98 1.39
N GLU A 82 0.08 -16.01 1.00
CA GLU A 82 0.04 -14.63 1.48
C GLU A 82 -1.29 -13.93 1.23
N LYS A 83 -1.62 -12.96 2.08
CA LYS A 83 -2.85 -12.15 1.98
C LYS A 83 -2.61 -10.79 1.35
N LEU A 84 -1.35 -10.35 1.29
CA LEU A 84 -0.96 -9.04 0.78
C LEU A 84 0.29 -9.16 -0.08
N TRP A 85 0.32 -8.37 -1.15
CA TRP A 85 1.55 -7.91 -1.77
C TRP A 85 1.78 -6.45 -1.42
N LEU A 86 3.02 -6.14 -1.06
CA LEU A 86 3.45 -4.85 -0.52
C LEU A 86 4.75 -4.44 -1.19
N THR A 87 5.01 -3.14 -1.28
CA THR A 87 6.37 -2.63 -1.51
C THR A 87 6.93 -2.03 -0.23
N GLY A 88 8.25 -1.82 -0.19
CA GLY A 88 8.88 -1.20 0.98
C GLY A 88 10.27 -0.66 0.73
N ALA A 89 10.77 0.06 1.73
CA ALA A 89 12.14 0.52 1.84
C ALA A 89 12.96 -0.43 2.72
N ALA A 90 14.11 -0.88 2.23
CA ALA A 90 14.99 -1.75 3.00
C ALA A 90 16.20 -0.97 3.53
N SER A 91 16.64 -1.27 4.76
CA SER A 91 17.94 -0.78 5.25
C SER A 91 19.09 -1.32 4.41
N ASP A 92 20.26 -0.70 4.50
CA ASP A 92 21.45 -1.15 3.77
C ASP A 92 21.83 -2.60 4.17
N ALA A 93 21.69 -2.97 5.45
CA ALA A 93 21.93 -4.34 5.92
C ALA A 93 20.93 -5.35 5.33
N LEU A 94 19.65 -4.99 5.23
CA LEU A 94 18.64 -5.85 4.61
C LEU A 94 18.86 -5.95 3.10
N SER A 95 19.25 -4.86 2.45
CA SER A 95 19.56 -4.81 1.02
C SER A 95 20.76 -5.69 0.67
N ALA A 96 21.82 -5.65 1.50
CA ALA A 96 22.97 -6.54 1.34
C ALA A 96 22.58 -8.02 1.43
N MET A 97 21.60 -8.36 2.27
CA MET A 97 21.06 -9.72 2.37
C MET A 97 20.22 -10.12 1.15
N LEU A 98 19.44 -9.18 0.60
CA LEU A 98 18.67 -9.38 -0.63
C LEU A 98 19.57 -9.53 -1.88
N GLY A 99 20.79 -8.99 -1.83
CA GLY A 99 21.79 -9.14 -2.88
C GLY A 99 21.58 -8.16 -4.02
N ASN A 100 21.80 -8.62 -5.25
CA ASN A 100 21.76 -7.75 -6.43
C ASN A 100 20.34 -7.30 -6.78
N ASN A 101 20.24 -6.18 -7.49
CA ASN A 101 19.00 -5.73 -8.11
C ASN A 101 18.48 -6.79 -9.10
N ASP A 102 17.18 -7.08 -9.07
CA ASP A 102 16.47 -7.81 -10.13
C ASP A 102 16.19 -6.85 -11.30
N SER A 103 16.39 -7.31 -12.53
CA SER A 103 16.25 -6.47 -13.72
C SER A 103 14.81 -6.00 -14.00
N CYS A 104 13.80 -6.59 -13.36
CA CYS A 104 12.39 -6.26 -13.67
C CYS A 104 11.95 -4.89 -13.18
N CYS A 105 12.52 -4.41 -12.08
CA CYS A 105 11.79 -3.53 -11.17
C CYS A 105 12.65 -2.35 -10.68
N GLY A 106 13.62 -1.96 -11.51
CA GLY A 106 14.51 -0.82 -11.27
C GLY A 106 15.78 -1.18 -10.49
N SER A 107 16.57 -0.17 -10.16
CA SER A 107 17.90 -0.36 -9.54
C SER A 107 18.32 0.85 -8.71
N ASP A 108 19.09 0.59 -7.66
CA ASP A 108 19.88 1.58 -6.93
C ASP A 108 21.33 1.10 -6.70
N ASP A 109 22.12 1.92 -6.03
CA ASP A 109 23.55 1.69 -5.74
C ASP A 109 23.81 0.70 -4.59
N VAL A 110 22.78 0.34 -3.81
CA VAL A 110 22.91 -0.55 -2.64
C VAL A 110 22.52 -1.99 -2.97
N GLY A 111 21.60 -2.20 -3.92
CA GLY A 111 21.16 -3.54 -4.33
C GLY A 111 19.76 -3.90 -3.81
N GLY A 112 19.29 -5.08 -4.19
CA GLY A 112 18.04 -5.67 -3.74
C GLY A 112 16.76 -5.12 -4.39
N CYS A 113 16.82 -4.12 -5.27
CA CYS A 113 15.63 -3.64 -5.97
C CYS A 113 14.93 -4.79 -6.70
N GLY A 114 13.61 -4.89 -6.56
CA GLY A 114 12.84 -5.98 -7.17
C GLY A 114 12.98 -7.35 -6.50
N GLN A 115 13.77 -7.47 -5.43
CA GLN A 115 13.83 -8.69 -4.60
C GLN A 115 12.68 -8.72 -3.60
N CYS A 116 12.23 -9.92 -3.22
CA CYS A 116 11.07 -10.11 -2.34
C CYS A 116 11.40 -10.84 -1.04
N LEU A 117 10.64 -10.49 -0.01
CA LEU A 117 10.58 -11.16 1.28
C LEU A 117 9.17 -11.70 1.50
N LEU A 118 9.05 -12.90 2.07
CA LEU A 118 7.80 -13.32 2.71
C LEU A 118 7.92 -12.96 4.19
N VAL A 119 6.96 -12.18 4.69
CA VAL A 119 6.94 -11.69 6.08
C VAL A 119 5.67 -12.12 6.81
N SER A 120 5.77 -12.29 8.13
CA SER A 120 4.63 -12.40 9.05
C SER A 120 4.80 -11.42 10.21
N ASN A 121 3.69 -11.03 10.82
CA ASN A 121 3.67 -10.24 12.05
C ASN A 121 3.02 -11.08 13.17
N PRO A 122 3.81 -11.80 13.99
CA PRO A 122 3.28 -12.65 15.05
C PRO A 122 2.42 -11.89 16.08
N SER A 123 2.60 -10.57 16.18
CA SER A 123 1.87 -9.70 17.12
C SER A 123 0.60 -9.07 16.55
N ALA A 124 0.31 -9.23 15.26
CA ALA A 124 -0.87 -8.63 14.63
C ALA A 124 -2.19 -9.27 15.12
N VAL A 125 -3.31 -8.58 14.90
CA VAL A 125 -4.66 -9.15 15.12
C VAL A 125 -4.87 -10.37 14.22
N ASN A 126 -4.52 -10.26 12.94
CA ASN A 126 -4.50 -11.39 12.01
C ASN A 126 -3.06 -11.90 11.87
N SER A 127 -2.54 -12.53 12.94
CA SER A 127 -1.15 -13.00 13.02
C SER A 127 -0.85 -14.22 12.14
N ASP A 128 -1.87 -14.90 11.64
CA ASP A 128 -1.78 -15.97 10.65
C ASP A 128 -1.55 -15.44 9.21
N TRP A 129 -1.76 -14.15 8.98
CA TRP A 129 -1.51 -13.54 7.68
C TRP A 129 -0.02 -13.38 7.41
N THR A 130 0.35 -13.68 6.17
CA THR A 130 1.67 -13.36 5.61
C THR A 130 1.53 -12.35 4.47
N ALA A 131 2.61 -11.67 4.16
CA ALA A 131 2.70 -10.73 3.03
C ALA A 131 3.99 -10.95 2.25
N VAL A 132 3.93 -10.80 0.93
CA VAL A 132 5.15 -10.66 0.11
C VAL A 132 5.49 -9.18 -0.02
N VAL A 133 6.69 -8.79 0.38
CA VAL A 133 7.18 -7.40 0.28
C VAL A 133 8.30 -7.31 -0.74
N MET A 134 8.13 -6.49 -1.77
CA MET A 134 9.18 -6.18 -2.74
C MET A 134 9.92 -4.91 -2.36
N LYS A 135 11.26 -4.94 -2.36
CA LYS A 135 12.05 -3.72 -2.16
C LYS A 135 11.88 -2.79 -3.38
N LYS A 136 11.39 -1.58 -3.10
CA LYS A 136 11.28 -0.48 -4.08
C LYS A 136 11.93 0.82 -3.65
N ASN A 137 12.34 0.92 -2.39
CA ASN A 137 13.05 2.07 -1.89
C ASN A 137 14.22 1.65 -0.99
N ARG A 138 15.10 2.59 -0.69
CA ARG A 138 16.16 2.46 0.31
C ARG A 138 15.72 3.19 1.56
N CYS A 139 15.89 2.56 2.71
CA CYS A 139 15.86 3.25 4.00
C CYS A 139 17.30 3.58 4.42
N PRO A 140 17.77 4.80 4.21
CA PRO A 140 19.19 5.11 4.40
C PRO A 140 19.58 5.07 5.90
N PRO A 141 20.88 4.90 6.22
CA PRO A 141 21.33 4.71 7.61
C PRO A 141 21.01 5.87 8.57
N HIS A 142 20.75 7.08 8.07
CA HIS A 142 20.37 8.23 8.88
C HIS A 142 18.87 8.26 9.22
N SER A 143 18.04 7.44 8.59
CA SER A 143 16.62 7.28 8.93
C SER A 143 16.46 6.46 10.22
N HIS A 144 15.39 6.73 10.96
CA HIS A 144 15.10 6.04 12.21
C HIS A 144 14.97 4.52 12.00
N GLY A 145 15.72 3.72 12.78
CA GLY A 145 15.69 2.25 12.69
C GLY A 145 16.58 1.63 11.62
N CYS A 146 17.05 2.41 10.64
CA CYS A 146 17.80 1.90 9.48
C CYS A 146 19.33 1.99 9.61
N GLN A 147 19.83 2.45 10.77
CA GLN A 147 21.26 2.47 11.07
C GLN A 147 21.83 1.05 10.99
N LEU A 148 23.06 0.90 10.50
CA LEU A 148 23.78 -0.37 10.65
C LEU A 148 23.95 -0.72 12.14
N PRO A 149 23.85 -2.01 12.53
CA PRO A 149 23.65 -3.20 11.70
C PRO A 149 22.18 -3.62 11.54
N ASN A 150 21.22 -2.72 11.78
CA ASN A 150 19.80 -3.08 11.88
C ASN A 150 19.23 -3.55 10.54
N LEU A 151 18.58 -4.72 10.58
CA LEU A 151 17.65 -5.14 9.53
C LEU A 151 16.34 -4.41 9.74
N HIS A 152 15.99 -3.55 8.79
CA HIS A 152 14.77 -2.76 8.87
C HIS A 152 14.03 -2.74 7.54
N LEU A 153 12.71 -2.88 7.63
CA LEU A 153 11.78 -2.82 6.51
C LEU A 153 10.70 -1.77 6.77
N ASP A 154 10.73 -0.68 6.02
CA ASP A 154 9.68 0.35 6.08
C ASP A 154 8.63 0.05 5.01
N ILE A 155 7.41 -0.29 5.39
CA ILE A 155 6.37 -0.76 4.45
C ILE A 155 5.63 0.43 3.85
N ALA A 156 5.51 0.46 2.52
CA ALA A 156 4.76 1.51 1.84
C ALA A 156 3.25 1.29 2.02
N VAL A 157 2.60 2.13 2.82
CA VAL A 157 1.16 2.03 3.09
C VAL A 157 0.52 3.42 3.03
N PRO A 158 -0.33 3.70 2.03
CA PRO A 158 -1.05 4.97 1.93
C PRO A 158 -1.85 5.26 3.20
N GLY A 159 -1.80 6.51 3.67
CA GLY A 159 -2.46 6.92 4.91
C GLY A 159 -1.64 6.70 6.18
N TYR A 160 -0.52 5.98 6.12
CA TYR A 160 0.29 5.64 7.29
C TYR A 160 1.60 6.42 7.41
N ASP A 161 1.80 7.49 6.63
CA ASP A 161 3.00 8.30 6.78
C ASP A 161 3.05 8.97 8.16
N ASN A 162 4.13 8.76 8.89
CA ASN A 162 4.32 9.39 10.19
C ASN A 162 5.06 10.72 10.02
N LEU A 163 4.31 11.83 9.97
CA LEU A 163 4.85 13.16 9.69
C LEU A 163 5.94 13.65 10.67
N GLN A 164 6.03 13.05 11.87
CA GLN A 164 7.10 13.37 12.82
C GLN A 164 8.47 12.83 12.37
N TYR A 165 8.48 11.69 11.67
CA TYR A 165 9.69 11.00 11.25
C TYR A 165 9.92 11.01 9.74
N SER A 166 8.87 11.30 8.95
CA SER A 166 8.94 11.40 7.50
C SER A 166 9.82 12.57 7.08
N THR A 167 10.89 12.27 6.33
CA THR A 167 11.91 13.26 5.91
C THR A 167 11.67 13.80 4.50
N ALA A 168 10.81 13.15 3.71
CA ALA A 168 10.68 13.41 2.28
C ALA A 168 9.23 13.48 1.78
N ASN A 169 8.26 13.77 2.65
CA ASN A 169 6.85 13.88 2.24
C ASN A 169 6.62 15.03 1.25
N VAL A 170 6.24 14.66 0.03
CA VAL A 170 5.89 15.55 -1.06
C VAL A 170 4.44 15.37 -1.53
N CYS A 171 3.62 14.63 -0.79
CA CYS A 171 2.22 14.41 -1.11
C CYS A 171 1.45 15.74 -1.21
N GLY A 172 0.73 15.94 -2.33
CA GLY A 172 -0.01 17.17 -2.62
C GLY A 172 0.85 18.40 -2.94
N ASN A 173 2.17 18.26 -3.07
CA ASN A 173 3.04 19.36 -3.50
C ASN A 173 2.73 19.72 -4.98
N PRO A 174 2.41 20.98 -5.31
CA PRO A 174 2.08 21.38 -6.68
C PRO A 174 3.24 21.26 -7.67
N ALA A 175 4.48 21.17 -7.20
CA ALA A 175 5.66 20.90 -8.03
C ALA A 175 5.83 19.41 -8.36
N ARG A 176 4.94 18.55 -7.86
CA ARG A 176 4.99 17.09 -7.98
C ARG A 176 3.74 16.57 -8.67
N LEU A 177 3.95 15.77 -9.71
CA LEU A 177 2.88 15.11 -10.44
C LEU A 177 2.53 13.79 -9.76
N GLN A 178 1.29 13.34 -9.97
CA GLN A 178 0.85 11.97 -9.66
C GLN A 178 1.09 11.53 -8.21
N THR A 179 0.93 12.45 -7.25
CA THR A 179 0.95 12.12 -5.81
C THR A 179 -0.38 11.58 -5.32
N PHE A 180 -1.49 11.96 -5.98
CA PHE A 180 -2.89 11.53 -5.78
C PHE A 180 -3.53 11.77 -4.40
N VAL A 181 -2.73 12.00 -3.37
CA VAL A 181 -3.13 12.35 -2.01
C VAL A 181 -2.33 13.54 -1.53
N THR A 182 -2.91 14.30 -0.62
CA THR A 182 -2.25 15.37 0.14
C THR A 182 -1.39 14.81 1.27
N LYS A 183 -0.52 15.65 1.82
CA LYS A 183 0.26 15.32 3.04
C LYS A 183 -0.61 14.93 4.24
N LEU A 184 -1.80 15.52 4.37
CA LEU A 184 -2.73 15.15 5.44
C LEU A 184 -3.32 13.76 5.18
N GLU A 185 -3.82 13.53 3.96
CA GLU A 185 -4.40 12.24 3.57
C GLU A 185 -3.38 11.10 3.66
N SER A 186 -2.11 11.37 3.31
CA SER A 186 -1.05 10.37 3.40
C SER A 186 -0.71 9.94 4.84
N SER A 187 -1.20 10.66 5.85
CA SER A 187 -0.85 10.49 7.27
C SER A 187 -2.03 10.30 8.23
N ILE A 188 -3.25 10.12 7.71
CA ILE A 188 -4.50 9.95 8.51
C ILE A 188 -4.32 8.92 9.65
N CYS A 189 -3.60 7.85 9.36
CA CYS A 189 -3.30 6.73 10.25
C CYS A 189 -1.84 6.65 10.71
N GLY A 190 -0.96 7.58 10.33
CA GLY A 190 0.48 7.49 10.63
C GLY A 190 0.84 7.48 12.12
N SER A 191 -0.09 7.89 12.99
CA SER A 191 0.04 7.91 14.45
C SER A 191 -1.04 7.11 15.17
N TRP A 192 -1.60 6.10 14.49
CA TRP A 192 -2.73 5.27 14.98
C TRP A 192 -2.48 4.67 16.37
N TYR A 193 -1.23 4.38 16.73
CA TYR A 193 -0.84 3.75 17.99
C TYR A 193 -1.10 4.64 19.23
N PHE A 194 -1.36 5.94 19.06
CA PHE A 194 -1.87 6.80 20.13
C PHE A 194 -3.41 6.76 20.27
N LYS A 195 -4.11 6.19 19.30
CA LYS A 195 -5.58 6.20 19.19
C LYS A 195 -6.22 4.85 19.52
N GLY A 196 -5.46 3.75 19.55
CA GLY A 196 -5.99 2.44 19.91
C GLY A 196 -4.96 1.30 19.86
N VAL A 197 -5.45 0.09 20.15
CA VAL A 197 -4.62 -1.12 20.38
C VAL A 197 -4.16 -1.82 19.11
N SER A 198 -4.75 -1.48 17.97
CA SER A 198 -4.37 -2.03 16.66
C SER A 198 -4.82 -1.11 15.53
N THR A 199 -4.20 -1.24 14.36
CA THR A 199 -4.62 -0.52 13.14
C THR A 199 -6.10 -0.72 12.83
N ALA A 200 -6.61 -1.95 12.94
CA ALA A 200 -8.01 -2.31 12.70
C ALA A 200 -9.04 -1.57 13.59
N VAL A 201 -8.62 -0.99 14.72
CA VAL A 201 -9.49 -0.26 15.65
C VAL A 201 -9.20 1.25 15.59
N ALA A 202 -7.93 1.61 15.42
CA ALA A 202 -7.44 2.97 15.61
C ALA A 202 -7.34 3.80 14.32
N CYS A 203 -7.48 3.16 13.15
CA CYS A 203 -7.38 3.76 11.84
C CYS A 203 -8.69 3.59 11.06
N SER A 204 -9.06 4.63 10.30
CA SER A 204 -10.09 4.58 9.26
C SER A 204 -9.53 5.17 7.99
N CYS A 205 -9.61 4.43 6.88
CA CYS A 205 -9.19 4.90 5.56
C CYS A 205 -10.31 5.64 4.82
N ALA A 206 -11.45 5.89 5.46
CA ALA A 206 -12.60 6.54 4.82
C ALA A 206 -12.31 7.99 4.38
N ASP A 207 -11.36 8.66 5.05
CA ASP A 207 -10.95 10.02 4.72
C ASP A 207 -9.91 10.08 3.58
N MET A 208 -9.48 8.92 3.06
CA MET A 208 -8.70 8.86 1.82
C MET A 208 -9.60 9.17 0.63
N PRO A 209 -9.12 9.94 -0.36
CA PRO A 209 -9.91 10.26 -1.54
C PRO A 209 -10.15 9.00 -2.39
N ASP A 210 -11.20 9.02 -3.21
CA ASP A 210 -11.64 7.89 -4.03
C ASP A 210 -12.17 8.30 -5.42
N ALA A 211 -11.84 9.51 -5.89
CA ALA A 211 -12.38 10.06 -7.12
C ALA A 211 -11.69 9.54 -8.40
N SER A 212 -10.45 9.06 -8.29
CA SER A 212 -9.69 8.45 -9.40
C SER A 212 -9.39 6.97 -9.15
N ALA A 213 -8.97 6.25 -10.20
CA ALA A 213 -8.56 4.84 -10.08
C ALA A 213 -7.33 4.68 -9.17
N GLU A 214 -6.42 5.66 -9.19
CA GLU A 214 -5.26 5.73 -8.31
C GLU A 214 -5.68 5.96 -6.87
N GLN A 215 -6.53 6.94 -6.61
CA GLN A 215 -7.05 7.22 -5.28
C GLN A 215 -7.79 6.02 -4.67
N LEU A 216 -8.63 5.35 -5.47
CA LEU A 216 -9.27 4.09 -5.07
C LEU A 216 -8.26 2.98 -4.76
N THR A 217 -7.20 2.84 -5.56
CA THR A 217 -6.11 1.88 -5.31
C THR A 217 -5.40 2.19 -3.99
N LEU A 218 -5.08 3.46 -3.73
CA LEU A 218 -4.44 3.90 -2.49
C LEU A 218 -5.33 3.63 -1.27
N ARG A 219 -6.62 3.97 -1.34
CA ARG A 219 -7.59 3.73 -0.28
C ARG A 219 -7.73 2.24 0.02
N ARG A 220 -7.87 1.40 -1.00
CA ARG A 220 -7.93 -0.06 -0.84
C ARG A 220 -6.67 -0.61 -0.19
N GLY A 221 -5.50 -0.10 -0.56
CA GLY A 221 -4.24 -0.49 0.07
C GLY A 221 -4.17 -0.11 1.55
N CYS A 222 -4.63 1.09 1.90
CA CYS A 222 -4.80 1.50 3.29
C CYS A 222 -5.71 0.52 4.05
N GLU A 223 -6.88 0.19 3.49
CA GLU A 223 -7.87 -0.70 4.12
C GLU A 223 -7.31 -2.11 4.31
N LEU A 224 -6.59 -2.65 3.32
CA LEU A 224 -6.00 -3.98 3.38
C LEU A 224 -4.92 -4.09 4.46
N PHE A 225 -4.03 -3.09 4.56
CA PHE A 225 -3.03 -3.07 5.65
C PHE A 225 -3.69 -2.85 7.02
N THR A 226 -4.71 -1.99 7.09
CA THR A 226 -5.50 -1.78 8.30
C THR A 226 -6.13 -3.09 8.79
N ALA A 227 -6.64 -3.91 7.87
CA ALA A 227 -7.21 -5.22 8.17
C ALA A 227 -6.17 -6.22 8.69
N TRP A 228 -4.88 -6.10 8.33
CA TRP A 228 -3.83 -6.96 8.91
C TRP A 228 -3.74 -6.77 10.44
N GLY A 229 -4.02 -5.55 10.93
CA GLY A 229 -4.25 -5.30 12.35
C GLY A 229 -2.97 -5.24 13.17
N TRP A 230 -1.95 -4.52 12.71
CA TRP A 230 -0.72 -4.31 13.48
C TRP A 230 -1.01 -3.73 14.87
N ARG A 231 -0.27 -4.19 15.89
CA ARG A 231 -0.42 -3.78 17.30
C ARG A 231 0.72 -2.91 17.84
N SER A 232 1.80 -2.74 17.08
CA SER A 232 2.81 -1.70 17.30
C SER A 232 3.10 -0.97 15.99
N GLY A 233 3.56 0.27 16.07
CA GLY A 233 4.08 1.02 14.91
C GLY A 233 5.47 0.55 14.45
N ASP A 234 6.20 -0.16 15.30
CA ASP A 234 7.56 -0.64 15.06
C ASP A 234 7.76 -2.17 15.31
N PRO A 235 6.84 -3.05 14.85
CA PRO A 235 6.84 -4.45 15.24
C PRO A 235 8.11 -5.19 14.79
N VAL A 236 8.38 -6.31 15.46
CA VAL A 236 9.33 -7.30 14.97
C VAL A 236 8.58 -8.25 14.03
N LEU A 237 9.02 -8.30 12.78
CA LEU A 237 8.51 -9.23 11.78
C LEU A 237 9.43 -10.44 11.69
N GLU A 238 8.83 -11.59 11.42
CA GLU A 238 9.56 -12.75 10.92
C GLU A 238 9.60 -12.68 9.40
N PHE A 239 10.74 -13.04 8.81
CA PHE A 239 10.94 -12.94 7.37
C PHE A 239 11.84 -14.03 6.81
N ARG A 240 11.69 -14.25 5.50
CA ARG A 240 12.65 -14.98 4.67
C ARG A 240 12.65 -14.42 3.24
N PRO A 241 13.81 -14.37 2.56
CA PRO A 241 13.86 -14.08 1.13
C PRO A 241 13.09 -15.13 0.32
N VAL A 242 12.36 -14.69 -0.70
CA VAL A 242 11.58 -15.55 -1.60
C VAL A 242 11.62 -15.01 -3.03
N PRO A 243 11.44 -15.89 -4.04
CA PRO A 243 11.10 -15.42 -5.39
C PRO A 243 9.86 -14.51 -5.37
N CYS A 244 9.89 -13.42 -6.13
CA CYS A 244 8.70 -12.59 -6.29
C CYS A 244 7.65 -13.33 -7.15
N PRO A 245 6.37 -13.35 -6.75
CA PRO A 245 5.28 -13.86 -7.58
C PRO A 245 5.27 -13.18 -8.96
N ALA A 246 5.08 -13.95 -10.03
CA ALA A 246 5.20 -13.43 -11.40
C ALA A 246 4.20 -12.30 -11.71
N ALA A 247 2.95 -12.44 -11.25
CA ALA A 247 1.94 -11.40 -11.39
C ALA A 247 2.28 -10.15 -10.57
N PHE A 248 2.91 -10.30 -9.39
CA PHE A 248 3.38 -9.17 -8.62
C PHE A 248 4.52 -8.42 -9.33
N ARG A 249 5.48 -9.15 -9.90
CA ARG A 249 6.55 -8.55 -10.74
C ARG A 249 5.96 -7.80 -11.93
N ALA A 250 4.99 -8.39 -12.63
CA ALA A 250 4.33 -7.75 -13.76
C ALA A 250 3.65 -6.43 -13.35
N LEU A 251 2.89 -6.45 -12.25
CA LEU A 251 2.25 -5.25 -11.69
C LEU A 251 3.26 -4.13 -11.40
N ILE A 252 4.33 -4.44 -10.65
CA ILE A 252 5.32 -3.44 -10.23
C ILE A 252 6.13 -2.93 -11.42
N SER A 253 6.59 -3.83 -12.31
CA SER A 253 7.38 -3.45 -13.49
C SER A 253 6.62 -2.52 -14.45
N GLY A 254 5.28 -2.62 -14.49
CA GLY A 254 4.42 -1.75 -15.32
C GLY A 254 4.00 -0.45 -14.65
N ALA A 255 4.29 -0.23 -13.38
CA ALA A 255 3.78 0.89 -12.60
C ALA A 255 4.64 2.17 -12.71
N PHE A 256 5.88 2.05 -13.15
CA PHE A 256 6.79 3.19 -13.29
C PHE A 256 7.67 3.01 -14.53
N ASN A 257 7.83 4.07 -15.33
CA ASN A 257 8.66 4.05 -16.53
C ASN A 257 9.48 5.34 -16.68
N ALA A 258 10.14 5.53 -17.83
CA ALA A 258 10.95 6.72 -18.11
C ALA A 258 10.17 8.05 -17.99
N SER A 259 8.84 8.00 -18.05
CA SER A 259 7.95 9.14 -17.86
C SER A 259 7.44 9.35 -16.43
N GLY A 260 7.87 8.53 -15.46
CA GLY A 260 7.39 8.57 -14.08
C GLY A 260 6.37 7.49 -13.79
N ALA A 261 5.52 7.74 -12.78
CA ALA A 261 4.45 6.82 -12.41
C ALA A 261 3.43 6.67 -13.56
N VAL A 262 3.03 5.44 -13.82
CA VAL A 262 2.07 5.13 -14.88
C VAL A 262 0.65 5.26 -14.33
N MET A 263 -0.22 5.97 -15.04
CA MET A 263 -1.64 6.10 -14.68
C MET A 263 -2.34 4.74 -14.77
N ILE A 264 -3.28 4.47 -13.87
CA ILE A 264 -4.09 3.25 -13.94
C ILE A 264 -5.14 3.47 -15.03
N SER A 265 -5.03 2.72 -16.13
CA SER A 265 -6.06 2.74 -17.17
C SER A 265 -7.37 2.22 -16.60
N ARG A 266 -8.35 3.10 -16.45
CA ARG A 266 -9.72 2.68 -16.14
C ARG A 266 -10.21 1.83 -17.33
N PRO A 267 -10.81 0.65 -17.13
CA PRO A 267 -11.67 0.10 -18.18
C PRO A 267 -12.74 1.17 -18.48
N PRO A 268 -13.10 1.41 -19.76
CA PRO A 268 -14.17 2.34 -20.07
C PRO A 268 -15.39 1.96 -19.23
N VAL A 269 -15.90 2.92 -18.46
CA VAL A 269 -17.20 2.76 -17.81
C VAL A 269 -18.17 2.45 -18.93
N PRO A 270 -18.89 1.32 -18.92
CA PRO A 270 -19.97 1.11 -19.88
C PRO A 270 -20.88 2.33 -19.78
N ASP A 271 -21.19 2.97 -20.92
CA ASP A 271 -22.15 4.06 -20.95
C ASP A 271 -23.39 3.67 -20.12
N PRO A 272 -23.95 4.59 -19.32
CA PRO A 272 -25.19 4.34 -18.63
C PRO A 272 -26.17 3.79 -19.66
N ILE A 273 -26.62 2.55 -19.47
CA ILE A 273 -27.69 1.98 -20.28
C ILE A 273 -28.80 3.04 -20.28
N PRO A 274 -29.26 3.53 -21.46
CA PRO A 274 -30.34 4.50 -21.51
C PRO A 274 -31.45 4.01 -20.60
N GLY A 275 -31.63 4.70 -19.48
CA GLY A 275 -32.68 4.35 -18.54
C GLY A 275 -34.02 4.35 -19.28
N PRO A 276 -35.01 3.57 -18.82
CA PRO A 276 -36.35 3.66 -19.37
C PRO A 276 -36.76 5.13 -19.39
N ILE A 277 -37.13 5.63 -20.57
CA ILE A 277 -37.64 6.99 -20.76
C ILE A 277 -38.69 7.21 -19.67
N PRO A 278 -38.54 8.20 -18.78
CA PRO A 278 -39.51 8.44 -17.72
C PRO A 278 -40.86 8.65 -18.40
N GLY A 279 -41.80 7.74 -18.10
CA GLY A 279 -43.18 7.88 -18.54
C GLY A 279 -43.75 9.21 -18.07
N PRO A 280 -44.77 9.74 -18.76
CA PRO A 280 -45.38 11.02 -18.40
C PRO A 280 -45.78 11.01 -16.92
N VAL A 281 -45.11 11.83 -16.12
CA VAL A 281 -45.47 12.05 -14.72
C VAL A 281 -46.87 12.67 -14.68
N PRO A 282 -47.85 12.06 -13.99
CA PRO A 282 -49.15 12.68 -13.83
C PRO A 282 -48.96 13.99 -13.08
N ALA A 283 -49.51 15.08 -13.64
CA ALA A 283 -49.49 16.39 -13.01
C ALA A 283 -50.20 16.31 -11.65
N VAL A 284 -49.41 16.30 -10.58
CA VAL A 284 -49.94 16.42 -9.22
C VAL A 284 -50.35 17.87 -9.04
N PHE A 285 -51.63 18.15 -9.24
CA PHE A 285 -52.25 19.41 -8.85
C PHE A 285 -52.22 19.50 -7.33
N LEU A 286 -51.20 20.17 -6.80
CA LEU A 286 -51.20 20.58 -5.40
C LEU A 286 -52.34 21.60 -5.22
N PRO A 287 -53.31 21.33 -4.33
CA PRO A 287 -54.42 22.23 -4.15
C PRO A 287 -53.93 23.53 -3.49
N ILE A 288 -54.50 24.66 -3.91
CA ILE A 288 -54.08 26.04 -3.55
C ILE A 288 -54.00 26.26 -2.03
N TRP A 289 -54.69 25.46 -1.21
CA TRP A 289 -54.61 25.52 0.25
C TRP A 289 -53.25 25.05 0.81
N ALA A 290 -52.51 24.19 0.12
CA ALA A 290 -51.17 23.77 0.53
C ALA A 290 -50.13 24.90 0.42
N LEU A 291 -50.32 25.81 -0.56
CA LEU A 291 -49.48 26.99 -0.73
C LEU A 291 -49.75 28.03 0.39
N TRP A 292 -50.99 28.16 0.83
CA TRP A 292 -51.36 29.04 1.95
C TRP A 292 -50.75 28.59 3.29
N LEU A 293 -50.70 27.28 3.56
CA LEU A 293 -50.09 26.76 4.79
C LEU A 293 -48.57 27.02 4.85
N MET A 294 -47.87 26.95 3.72
CA MET A 294 -46.44 27.27 3.66
C MET A 294 -46.17 28.76 3.88
N ILE A 295 -47.00 29.65 3.33
CA ILE A 295 -46.84 31.10 3.50
C ILE A 295 -47.09 31.50 4.97
N VAL A 296 -48.15 30.99 5.61
CA VAL A 296 -48.43 31.30 7.02
C VAL A 296 -47.33 30.74 7.94
N GLY A 297 -46.82 29.54 7.66
CA GLY A 297 -45.72 28.95 8.42
C GLY A 297 -44.43 29.77 8.36
N VAL A 298 -44.06 30.28 7.18
CA VAL A 298 -42.86 31.12 7.01
C VAL A 298 -43.02 32.49 7.70
N CYS A 299 -44.20 33.10 7.65
CA CYS A 299 -44.46 34.36 8.37
C CYS A 299 -44.36 34.20 9.89
N LEU A 300 -44.80 33.06 10.44
CA LEU A 300 -44.72 32.79 11.89
C LEU A 300 -43.27 32.55 12.36
N LEU A 301 -42.44 31.91 11.53
CA LEU A 301 -41.00 31.72 11.80
C LEU A 301 -40.20 33.03 11.76
N LEU A 302 -40.57 33.98 10.90
CA LEU A 302 -39.89 35.27 10.83
C LEU A 302 -40.24 36.19 12.02
N ALA A 303 -41.46 36.07 12.57
CA ALA A 303 -41.87 36.84 13.75
C ALA A 303 -41.12 36.42 15.03
N THR A 304 -40.79 35.13 15.19
CA THR A 304 -40.05 34.63 16.36
C THR A 304 -38.56 34.97 16.30
N ALA A 305 -37.96 35.00 15.11
CA ALA A 305 -36.58 35.42 14.91
C ALA A 305 -36.35 36.92 15.25
N GLY A 306 -37.31 37.80 14.94
CA GLY A 306 -37.24 39.22 15.26
C GLY A 306 -37.23 39.53 16.76
N ALA A 307 -37.97 38.75 17.56
CA ALA A 307 -38.02 38.93 19.02
C ALA A 307 -36.70 38.54 19.72
N ALA A 308 -35.98 37.55 19.20
CA ALA A 308 -34.70 37.09 19.76
C ALA A 308 -33.58 38.13 19.63
N VAL A 309 -33.55 38.90 18.53
CA VAL A 309 -32.54 39.94 18.29
C VAL A 309 -32.70 41.14 19.23
N PHE A 310 -33.95 41.47 19.62
CA PHE A 310 -34.21 42.62 20.49
C PHE A 310 -33.82 42.38 21.96
N VAL A 311 -33.89 41.14 22.44
CA VAL A 311 -33.50 40.76 23.81
C VAL A 311 -31.98 40.74 23.97
N PHE A 312 -31.23 40.35 22.94
CA PHE A 312 -29.77 40.25 23.02
C PHE A 312 -29.07 41.63 23.07
N ARG A 313 -29.64 42.66 22.42
CA ARG A 313 -29.07 44.01 22.42
C ARG A 313 -29.11 44.74 23.77
N ARG A 314 -29.97 44.33 24.71
CA ARG A 314 -30.07 44.95 26.04
C ARG A 314 -29.07 44.42 27.08
N ARG A 315 -28.34 43.32 26.82
CA ARG A 315 -27.39 42.74 27.79
C ARG A 315 -25.94 43.18 27.64
N LEU A 316 -25.55 43.86 26.55
CA LEU A 316 -24.15 44.20 26.26
C LEU A 316 -23.69 45.60 26.70
N PHE A 317 -24.57 46.43 27.26
CA PHE A 317 -24.20 47.73 27.82
C PHE A 317 -24.41 47.74 29.35
N ARG A 318 -23.43 47.20 30.09
CA ARG A 318 -23.20 47.57 31.49
C ARG A 318 -21.89 48.38 31.55
N PRO A 319 -21.90 49.62 32.08
CA PRO A 319 -20.67 50.39 32.27
C PRO A 319 -19.83 49.78 33.41
N MET A 320 -18.51 49.71 33.21
CA MET A 320 -17.56 49.30 34.26
C MET A 320 -17.41 50.41 35.32
N PRO A 321 -17.20 50.07 36.60
CA PRO A 321 -16.87 51.05 37.63
C PRO A 321 -15.42 51.56 37.49
N PRO A 322 -15.13 52.78 37.98
CA PRO A 322 -13.80 53.36 37.90
C PRO A 322 -12.82 52.68 38.87
N LEU A 323 -11.57 52.55 38.43
CA LEU A 323 -10.44 52.06 39.21
C LEU A 323 -9.90 53.18 40.12
N ASN A 324 -9.69 52.85 41.40
CA ASN A 324 -8.82 53.59 42.33
C ASN A 324 -7.40 53.01 42.25
#